data_AF-W9Y003-F1
#
_entry.id   AF-W9Y003-F1
#
_cell.length_a   1.000
_cell.length_b   1.000
_cell.length_c   1.000
_cell.angle_alpha   90.00
_cell.angle_beta   90.00
_cell.angle_gamma   90.00
#
_symmetry.space_group_name_H-M   'P 1'
#
loop_
_entity.id
_entity.type
_entity.pdbx_description
1 polymer ?
#
loop_
_entity_poly.entity_id
_entity_poly.type
_entity_poly.pdbx_seq_one_letter_code
_entity_poly.pdbx_strand_id
1 'polypeptide(L)'
;MIEKGSKSIAKEAYLIEQIQGRNVIHAAQTTLESLELFIFSSLSYAKKLSRGQYGHIYHFDGKAEAVESLQVTSPELARKTAVLQLGMFATNFREPLPLRPTKVCII
;
A
#
# COMPACT_ATOMS: atom_id res chain seq x y z
N MET A 1 37.76 0.71 4.51
CA MET A 1 37.15 1.96 5.01
C MET A 1 36.95 2.85 3.80
N ILE A 2 35.76 3.14 3.27
CA ILE A 2 34.47 3.48 3.90
C ILE A 2 33.33 2.60 3.35
N GLU A 3 32.38 2.37 4.25
CA GLU A 3 31.21 1.50 4.24
C GLU A 3 29.93 2.33 3.97
N LYS A 4 29.00 1.78 3.18
CA LYS A 4 27.51 1.84 3.30
C LYS A 4 26.86 1.53 1.94
N GLY A 5 26.32 0.32 1.80
CA GLY A 5 25.53 -0.10 0.65
C GLY A 5 24.29 0.78 0.48
N SER A 6 24.05 1.27 -0.73
CA SER A 6 22.86 2.05 -1.06
C SER A 6 21.60 1.22 -0.81
N LYS A 7 20.83 1.57 0.23
CA LYS A 7 19.48 1.01 0.41
C LYS A 7 18.63 1.41 -0.80
N SER A 8 17.90 0.44 -1.38
CA SER A 8 16.93 0.72 -2.45
C SER A 8 15.82 1.65 -1.95
N ILE A 9 15.64 2.80 -2.61
CA ILE A 9 14.63 3.82 -2.26
C ILE A 9 13.22 3.21 -2.15
N ALA A 10 12.87 2.29 -3.06
CA ALA A 10 11.57 1.63 -3.04
C ALA A 10 11.37 0.75 -1.79
N LYS A 11 12.44 0.13 -1.30
CA LYS A 11 12.39 -0.68 -0.07
C LYS A 11 12.24 0.21 1.17
N GLU A 12 12.91 1.36 1.19
CA GLU A 12 12.74 2.34 2.27
C GLU A 12 11.31 2.91 2.28
N ALA A 13 10.77 3.28 1.12
CA ALA A 13 9.39 3.73 0.98
C ALA A 13 8.39 2.66 1.46
N TYR A 14 8.63 1.38 1.17
CA TYR A 14 7.85 0.26 1.70
C TYR A 14 7.86 0.21 3.23
N LEU A 15 9.01 0.33 3.87
CA LEU A 15 9.11 0.34 5.33
C LEU A 15 8.35 1.53 5.94
N ILE A 16 8.50 2.70 5.33
CA ILE A 16 7.80 3.92 5.75
C ILE A 16 6.28 3.73 5.63
N GLU A 17 5.79 3.22 4.51
CA GLU A 17 4.36 2.96 4.27
C GLU A 17 3.80 1.99 5.32
N GLN A 18 4.53 0.91 5.65
CA GLN A 18 4.12 -0.02 6.70
C GLN A 18 4.02 0.65 8.08
N ILE A 19 5.00 1.51 8.42
CA ILE A 19 4.99 2.26 9.69
C ILE A 19 3.79 3.20 9.74
N GLN A 20 3.55 3.95 8.66
CA GLN A 20 2.43 4.88 8.56
C GLN A 20 1.09 4.14 8.67
N GLY A 21 0.92 3.02 7.96
CA GLY A 21 -0.27 2.18 8.04
C GLY A 21 -0.56 1.72 9.47
N ARG A 22 0.46 1.19 10.18
CA ARG A 22 0.31 0.78 11.59
C ARG A 22 -0.03 1.94 12.51
N ASN A 23 0.58 3.11 12.32
CA ASN A 23 0.30 4.28 13.13
C ASN A 23 -1.15 4.76 12.97
N VAL A 24 -1.68 4.77 11.73
CA VAL A 24 -3.07 5.12 11.46
C VAL A 24 -4.02 4.09 12.08
N ILE A 25 -3.72 2.78 11.95
CA ILE A 25 -4.51 1.72 12.58
C ILE A 25 -4.51 1.88 14.11
N HIS A 26 -3.36 2.16 14.71
CA HIS A 26 -3.26 2.38 16.15
C HIS A 26 -4.07 3.60 16.60
N ALA A 27 -4.00 4.70 15.85
CA ALA A 27 -4.81 5.89 16.12
C ALA A 27 -6.32 5.63 15.97
N ALA A 28 -6.73 4.87 14.96
CA ALA A 28 -8.14 4.48 14.81
C ALA A 28 -8.61 3.62 15.99
N GLN A 29 -7.76 2.72 16.48
CA GLN A 29 -8.04 1.86 17.62
C GLN A 29 -8.29 2.65 18.91
N THR A 30 -7.63 3.80 19.14
CA THR A 30 -7.89 4.63 20.34
C THR A 30 -9.25 5.32 20.31
N THR A 31 -9.93 5.33 19.16
CA THR A 31 -11.25 5.93 18.96
C THR A 31 -12.37 4.90 18.79
N LEU A 32 -12.09 3.62 19.08
CA LEU A 32 -12.98 2.50 18.73
C LEU A 32 -14.42 2.63 19.24
N GLU A 33 -14.62 3.26 20.40
CA GLU A 33 -15.94 3.46 21.01
C GLU A 33 -16.85 4.36 20.16
N SER A 34 -16.33 5.45 19.61
CA SER A 34 -17.09 6.41 18.79
C SER A 34 -16.95 6.18 17.28
N LEU A 35 -15.98 5.37 16.86
CA LEU A 35 -15.74 5.07 15.45
C LEU A 35 -16.82 4.12 14.89
N GLU A 36 -17.55 4.55 13.88
CA GLU A 36 -18.57 3.72 13.20
C GLU A 36 -17.98 2.91 12.04
N LEU A 37 -17.17 3.56 11.20
CA LEU A 37 -16.58 2.96 9.99
C LEU A 37 -15.15 3.48 9.81
N PHE A 38 -14.21 2.56 9.60
CA PHE A 38 -12.83 2.85 9.23
C PHE A 38 -12.61 2.48 7.77
N ILE A 39 -12.29 3.44 6.91
CA ILE A 39 -11.98 3.16 5.49
C ILE A 39 -10.48 3.20 5.30
N PHE A 40 -9.90 2.07 4.88
CA PHE A 40 -8.46 1.97 4.62
C PHE A 40 -8.20 1.68 3.14
N SER A 41 -7.49 2.59 2.46
CA SER A 41 -7.09 2.40 1.07
C SER A 41 -5.91 1.43 1.00
N SER A 42 -6.14 0.26 0.40
CA SER A 42 -5.11 -0.77 0.22
C SER A 42 -5.07 -1.28 -1.21
N LEU A 43 -4.12 -2.18 -1.47
CA LEU A 43 -3.91 -2.84 -2.75
C LEU A 43 -3.65 -4.32 -2.52
N SER A 44 -3.63 -5.10 -3.61
CA SER A 44 -3.47 -6.55 -3.52
C SER A 44 -2.12 -6.94 -2.92
N TYR A 45 -2.10 -7.97 -2.06
CA TYR A 45 -0.86 -8.52 -1.52
C TYR A 45 -0.12 -9.36 -2.58
N ALA A 46 0.44 -8.68 -3.58
CA ALA A 46 1.03 -9.29 -4.76
C ALA A 46 2.08 -10.36 -4.42
N LYS A 47 2.98 -10.08 -3.48
CA LYS A 47 4.00 -11.05 -3.06
C LYS A 47 3.39 -12.32 -2.48
N LYS A 48 2.37 -12.19 -1.61
CA LYS A 48 1.69 -13.34 -0.99
C LYS A 48 0.86 -14.12 -2.00
N LEU A 49 0.04 -13.43 -2.81
CA LEU A 49 -0.84 -14.04 -3.79
C LEU A 49 -0.08 -14.75 -4.91
N SER A 50 1.09 -14.22 -5.30
CA SER A 50 1.96 -14.81 -6.30
C SER A 50 2.96 -15.84 -5.75
N ARG A 51 2.86 -16.20 -4.46
CA ARG A 51 3.80 -17.11 -3.78
C ARG A 51 5.27 -16.67 -3.94
N GLY A 52 5.50 -15.36 -3.97
CA GLY A 52 6.83 -14.76 -4.09
C GLY A 52 7.29 -14.48 -5.52
N GLN A 53 6.55 -14.86 -6.56
CA GLN A 53 6.92 -14.56 -7.96
C GLN A 53 7.00 -13.05 -8.22
N TYR A 54 6.09 -12.27 -7.63
CA TYR A 54 6.09 -10.80 -7.69
C TYR A 54 6.51 -10.21 -6.34
N GLY A 55 7.80 -10.34 -6.01
CA GLY A 55 8.36 -9.94 -4.70
C GLY A 55 8.75 -8.46 -4.54
N HIS A 56 8.57 -7.64 -5.57
CA HIS A 56 9.05 -6.25 -5.61
C HIS A 56 7.96 -5.21 -5.86
N ILE A 57 6.68 -5.59 -5.77
CA ILE A 57 5.55 -4.64 -5.86
C ILE A 57 5.34 -3.97 -4.50
N TYR A 58 6.40 -3.32 -4.03
CA TYR A 58 6.54 -2.76 -2.68
C TYR A 58 5.42 -1.79 -2.28
N HIS A 59 4.99 -0.94 -3.22
CA HIS A 59 3.92 0.03 -3.00
C HIS A 59 2.52 -0.61 -2.83
N PHE A 60 2.33 -1.86 -3.28
CA PHE A 60 1.11 -2.63 -3.02
C PHE A 60 1.25 -3.41 -1.71
N ASP A 61 2.36 -4.16 -1.58
CA ASP A 61 2.58 -5.08 -0.47
C ASP A 61 2.60 -4.34 0.88
N GLY A 62 3.19 -3.13 0.96
CA GLY A 62 3.23 -2.36 2.20
C GLY A 62 1.84 -2.01 2.76
N LYS A 63 0.89 -1.70 1.88
CA LYS A 63 -0.51 -1.41 2.25
C LYS A 63 -1.26 -2.68 2.64
N ALA A 64 -1.05 -3.76 1.88
CA ALA A 64 -1.70 -5.04 2.14
C ALA A 64 -1.28 -5.64 3.49
N GLU A 65 0.00 -5.50 3.84
CA GLU A 65 0.53 -5.95 5.13
C GLU A 65 -0.04 -5.17 6.32
N ALA A 66 -0.30 -3.87 6.16
CA ALA A 66 -1.00 -3.10 7.20
C ALA A 66 -2.40 -3.66 7.45
N VAL A 67 -3.15 -3.98 6.39
CA VAL A 67 -4.48 -4.61 6.48
C VAL A 67 -4.42 -6.00 7.12
N GLU A 68 -3.45 -6.84 6.77
CA GLU A 68 -3.29 -8.14 7.43
C GLU A 68 -2.94 -7.99 8.91
N SER A 69 -2.07 -7.02 9.26
CA SER A 69 -1.74 -6.75 10.65
C SER A 69 -2.97 -6.32 11.44
N LEU A 70 -3.83 -5.46 10.88
CA LEU A 70 -5.08 -5.01 11.48
C LEU A 70 -6.00 -6.20 11.83
N GLN A 71 -6.16 -7.15 10.91
CA GLN A 71 -6.99 -8.34 11.12
C GLN A 71 -6.51 -9.19 12.32
N VAL A 72 -5.20 -9.21 12.57
CA VAL A 72 -4.59 -9.99 13.65
C VAL A 72 -4.56 -9.21 14.96
N THR A 73 -4.17 -7.93 14.93
CA THR A 73 -3.89 -7.14 16.15
C THR A 73 -5.14 -6.46 16.71
N SER A 74 -6.14 -6.18 15.87
CA SER A 74 -7.33 -5.43 16.29
C SER A 74 -8.61 -5.93 15.61
N PRO A 75 -9.08 -7.16 15.95
CA PRO A 75 -10.26 -7.75 15.32
C PRO A 75 -11.52 -6.90 15.43
N GLU A 76 -11.67 -6.13 16.51
CA GLU A 76 -12.84 -5.27 16.71
C GLU A 76 -12.89 -4.11 15.73
N LEU A 77 -11.76 -3.44 15.51
CA LEU A 77 -11.61 -2.41 14.49
C LEU A 77 -11.74 -3.01 13.09
N ALA A 78 -11.18 -4.20 12.87
CA ALA A 78 -11.30 -4.91 11.60
C ALA A 78 -12.77 -5.16 11.20
N ARG A 79 -13.66 -5.47 12.16
CA ARG A 79 -15.11 -5.60 11.92
C ARG A 79 -15.77 -4.28 11.48
N LYS A 80 -15.23 -3.15 11.90
CA LYS A 80 -15.66 -1.81 11.49
C LYS A 80 -14.89 -1.29 10.28
N THR A 81 -14.05 -2.11 9.63
CA THR A 81 -13.16 -1.65 8.56
C THR A 81 -13.68 -2.05 7.19
N ALA A 82 -13.74 -1.08 6.27
CA ALA A 82 -13.87 -1.31 4.84
C ALA A 82 -12.52 -1.07 4.15
N VAL A 83 -12.04 -2.06 3.40
CA VAL A 83 -10.80 -1.95 2.63
C VAL A 83 -11.15 -1.53 1.20
N LEU A 84 -10.68 -0.35 0.80
CA LEU A 84 -10.90 0.16 -0.54
C LEU A 84 -9.69 -0.18 -1.41
N GLN A 85 -9.93 -0.95 -2.49
CA GLN A 85 -8.91 -1.22 -3.50
C GLN A 85 -9.22 -0.40 -4.76
N LEU A 86 -8.41 0.62 -5.02
CA LEU A 86 -8.57 1.49 -6.19
C LEU A 86 -7.79 0.94 -7.39
N GLY A 87 -8.36 1.12 -8.58
CA GLY A 87 -7.69 0.88 -9.85
C GLY A 87 -6.81 2.06 -10.27
N MET A 88 -6.38 2.03 -11.53
CA MET A 88 -5.64 3.14 -12.13
C MET A 88 -6.49 4.42 -12.12
N PHE A 89 -5.91 5.53 -11.66
CA PHE A 89 -6.63 6.79 -11.65
C PHE A 89 -6.83 7.33 -13.06
N ALA A 90 -8.02 7.85 -13.32
CA ALA A 90 -8.34 8.50 -14.59
C ALA A 90 -7.45 9.71 -14.88
N THR A 91 -6.80 10.30 -13.87
CA THR A 91 -5.85 11.41 -14.07
C THR A 91 -4.46 10.97 -14.52
N ASN A 92 -4.14 9.68 -14.41
CA ASN A 92 -2.80 9.16 -14.72
C ASN A 92 -2.37 9.38 -16.17
N PHE A 93 -3.29 9.60 -17.12
CA PHE A 93 -2.94 9.93 -18.51
C PHE A 93 -2.20 11.27 -18.66
N ARG A 94 -2.27 12.13 -17.63
CA ARG A 94 -1.59 13.43 -17.58
C ARG A 94 -0.14 13.31 -17.14
N GLU A 95 0.21 12.24 -16.42
CA GLU A 95 1.54 12.01 -15.90
C GLU A 95 2.52 11.62 -17.02
N PRO A 96 3.84 11.82 -16.85
CA PRO A 96 4.85 11.35 -17.79
C PRO A 96 4.76 9.84 -18.07
N LEU A 97 5.48 9.38 -19.09
CA LEU A 97 5.51 7.97 -19.52
C LEU A 97 5.72 7.00 -18.34
N PRO A 98 5.06 5.82 -18.34
CA PRO A 98 4.40 5.17 -19.49
C PRO A 98 2.90 5.44 -19.65
N LEU A 99 2.29 6.27 -18.80
CA LEU A 99 0.82 6.37 -18.72
C LEU A 99 0.22 7.38 -19.70
N ARG A 100 1.04 8.31 -20.23
CA ARG A 100 0.63 9.27 -21.25
C ARG A 100 0.50 8.60 -22.62
N PRO A 101 -0.67 8.67 -23.28
CA PRO A 101 -0.82 8.23 -24.66
C PRO A 101 0.14 9.00 -25.57
N THR A 102 0.94 8.28 -26.35
CA THR A 102 1.78 8.85 -27.41
C THR A 102 1.22 8.46 -28.77
N LYS A 103 1.30 9.36 -29.75
CA LYS A 103 1.04 8.98 -31.13
C LYS A 103 2.20 8.07 -31.57
N VAL A 104 1.89 6.81 -31.88
CA VAL A 104 2.85 5.92 -32.53
C VAL A 104 2.93 6.34 -33.99
N CYS A 105 4.07 6.89 -34.40
CA CYS A 105 4.32 7.17 -35.81
C CYS A 105 4.72 5.85 -36.47
N ILE A 106 3.80 5.23 -37.20
CA ILE A 106 4.10 4.11 -38.07
C ILE A 106 4.53 4.72 -39.41
N ILE A 107 5.82 4.58 -39.72
CA ILE A 107 6.42 4.91 -41.03
C ILE A 107 6.13 3.81 -42.04
#